data_AF-A0AAW8TAH8-F1
#
_entry.id   AF-A0AAW8TAH8-F1
#
_cell.length_a   1.000
_cell.length_b   1.000
_cell.length_c   1.000
_cell.angle_alpha   90.00
_cell.angle_beta   90.00
_cell.angle_gamma   90.00
#
_symmetry.space_group_name_H-M   'P 1'
#
loop_
_entity.id
_entity.type
_entity.pdbx_description
1 polymer ?
#
loop_
_entity_poly.entity_id
_entity_poly.type
_entity_poly.pdbx_seq_one_letter_code
_entity_poly.pdbx_strand_id
1 'polypeptide(L)'
;MVTILLGNSCTSCRKTKAWFQAYDIPFSERNIDHEPLTKEELKQLITLCPNGVDKIISRKSKIYQKLNIDFEELSFNQLLVLLNQYPKLVKRPIIYDDKKIQIGFNEEEIRTLLPQEIKQRTRNYLYKVNTTMLYEDLLALQKTEFFS
;
A
#
# COMPACT_ATOMS: atom_id res chain seq x y z
N MET A 1 0.11 -14.52 -5.73
CA MET A 1 -0.30 -14.26 -4.33
C MET A 1 0.09 -12.82 -3.99
N VAL A 2 -0.73 -12.05 -3.25
CA VAL A 2 -0.39 -10.65 -2.94
C VAL A 2 0.66 -10.59 -1.84
N THR A 3 1.69 -9.78 -2.05
CA THR A 3 2.76 -9.50 -1.09
C THR A 3 2.72 -8.03 -0.66
N ILE A 4 2.89 -7.78 0.64
CA ILE A 4 2.90 -6.45 1.23
C ILE A 4 4.26 -6.20 1.89
N LEU A 5 5.02 -5.24 1.34
CA LEU A 5 6.26 -4.74 1.94
C LEU A 5 5.94 -3.60 2.91
N LEU A 6 6.28 -3.82 4.17
CA LEU A 6 5.97 -2.97 5.31
C LEU A 6 7.23 -2.30 5.85
N GLY A 7 7.02 -1.32 6.74
CA GLY A 7 8.08 -0.70 7.51
C GLY A 7 7.61 -0.27 8.90
N ASN A 8 8.57 0.00 9.76
CA ASN A 8 8.36 0.46 11.13
C ASN A 8 7.78 1.87 11.15
N SER A 9 6.95 2.16 12.16
CA SER A 9 6.32 3.47 12.37
C SER A 9 5.59 4.02 11.12
N CYS A 10 4.98 3.16 10.31
CA CYS A 10 4.34 3.51 9.06
C CYS A 10 2.79 3.45 9.18
N THR A 11 2.14 4.61 9.27
CA THR A 11 0.67 4.70 9.37
C THR A 11 -0.03 4.11 8.15
N SER A 12 0.47 4.37 6.94
CA SER A 12 -0.07 3.81 5.70
C SER A 12 0.06 2.28 5.65
N CYS A 13 1.11 1.72 6.24
CA CYS A 13 1.32 0.28 6.34
C CYS A 13 0.28 -0.35 7.27
N ARG A 14 0.00 0.27 8.43
CA ARG A 14 -1.08 -0.18 9.33
C ARG A 14 -2.45 -0.14 8.65
N LYS A 15 -2.76 0.95 7.92
CA LYS A 15 -4.01 1.07 7.14
C LYS A 15 -4.13 -0.04 6.10
N THR A 16 -3.04 -0.35 5.41
CA THR A 16 -3.01 -1.43 4.40
C THR A 16 -3.30 -2.79 5.03
N LYS A 17 -2.61 -3.15 6.12
CA LYS A 17 -2.86 -4.42 6.81
C LYS A 17 -4.30 -4.53 7.27
N ALA A 18 -4.81 -3.47 7.93
CA ALA A 18 -6.19 -3.43 8.41
C ALA A 18 -7.19 -3.60 7.27
N TRP A 19 -6.93 -2.99 6.11
CA TRP A 19 -7.77 -3.15 4.92
C TRP A 19 -7.80 -4.62 4.47
N PHE A 20 -6.65 -5.24 4.24
CA PHE A 20 -6.60 -6.65 3.82
C PHE A 20 -7.26 -7.60 4.82
N GLN A 21 -7.07 -7.36 6.13
CA GLN A 21 -7.71 -8.13 7.20
C GLN A 21 -9.23 -7.95 7.22
N ALA A 22 -9.73 -6.72 7.04
CA ALA A 22 -11.17 -6.43 7.06
C ALA A 22 -11.94 -7.12 5.92
N TYR A 23 -11.29 -7.40 4.80
CA TYR A 23 -11.87 -8.10 3.66
C TYR A 23 -11.49 -9.57 3.57
N ASP A 24 -10.82 -10.11 4.58
CA ASP A 24 -10.36 -11.51 4.63
C ASP A 24 -9.56 -11.93 3.38
N ILE A 25 -8.65 -11.04 2.95
CA ILE A 25 -7.81 -11.26 1.77
C ILE A 25 -6.50 -11.89 2.23
N PRO A 26 -6.09 -13.06 1.69
CA PRO A 26 -4.81 -13.66 2.02
C PRO A 26 -3.67 -12.83 1.43
N PHE A 27 -2.65 -12.54 2.24
CA PHE A 27 -1.43 -11.85 1.82
C PHE A 27 -0.21 -12.36 2.58
N SER A 28 0.96 -12.27 1.94
CA SER A 28 2.25 -12.37 2.63
C SER A 28 2.73 -10.98 3.02
N GLU A 29 3.50 -10.90 4.10
CA GLU A 29 4.10 -9.65 4.54
C GLU A 29 5.59 -9.78 4.79
N ARG A 30 6.34 -8.72 4.50
CA ARG A 30 7.76 -8.61 4.83
C ARG A 30 8.08 -7.21 5.30
N ASN A 31 8.89 -7.08 6.35
CA ASN A 31 9.32 -5.80 6.86
C ASN A 31 10.71 -5.43 6.30
N ILE A 32 10.75 -4.45 5.40
CA ILE A 32 11.98 -4.09 4.68
C ILE A 32 12.96 -3.23 5.50
N ASP A 33 12.57 -2.80 6.72
CA ASP A 33 13.54 -2.22 7.66
C ASP A 33 14.42 -3.29 8.33
N HIS A 34 13.89 -4.50 8.53
CA HIS A 34 14.61 -5.61 9.14
C HIS A 34 15.24 -6.52 8.09
N GLU A 35 14.55 -6.72 6.96
CA GLU A 35 15.01 -7.55 5.85
C GLU A 35 15.02 -6.72 4.55
N PRO A 36 16.08 -5.92 4.33
CA PRO A 36 16.22 -5.06 3.16
C PRO A 36 16.03 -5.80 1.83
N LEU A 37 15.50 -5.10 0.83
CA LEU A 37 15.34 -5.65 -0.52
C LEU A 37 16.69 -5.79 -1.21
N THR A 38 16.91 -6.91 -1.88
CA THR A 38 18.05 -7.14 -2.77
C THR A 38 17.96 -6.24 -4.01
N LYS A 39 19.05 -6.12 -4.76
CA LYS A 39 19.06 -5.32 -6.01
C LYS A 39 18.14 -5.93 -7.06
N GLU A 40 18.08 -7.25 -7.11
CA GLU A 40 17.24 -8.03 -8.02
C GLU A 40 15.76 -7.80 -7.71
N GLU A 41 15.37 -7.85 -6.44
CA GLU A 41 14.00 -7.54 -6.01
C GLU A 41 13.63 -6.08 -6.30
N LEU A 42 14.51 -5.13 -6.01
CA LEU A 42 14.30 -3.72 -6.34
C LEU A 42 14.10 -3.52 -7.85
N LYS A 43 14.91 -4.18 -8.67
CA LYS A 43 14.79 -4.13 -10.13
C LYS A 43 13.43 -4.68 -10.59
N GLN A 44 12.99 -5.81 -10.05
CA GLN A 44 11.68 -6.39 -10.35
C GLN A 44 10.53 -5.43 -9.98
N LEU A 45 10.57 -4.86 -8.78
CA LEU A 45 9.55 -3.90 -8.33
C LEU A 45 9.51 -2.65 -9.23
N ILE A 46 10.66 -2.12 -9.62
CA ILE A 46 10.72 -0.97 -10.53
C ILE A 46 10.16 -1.32 -11.91
N THR A 47 10.45 -2.51 -12.45
CA THR A 47 9.88 -2.97 -13.73
C THR A 47 8.36 -3.07 -13.71
N LEU A 48 7.77 -3.42 -12.56
CA LEU A 48 6.31 -3.44 -12.41
C LEU A 48 5.69 -2.03 -12.34
N CYS A 49 6.48 -1.00 -12.03
CA CYS A 49 5.96 0.36 -11.84
C CYS A 49 5.68 1.06 -13.18
N PRO A 50 4.42 1.41 -13.50
CA PRO A 50 4.09 2.07 -14.77
C PRO A 50 4.68 3.48 -14.92
N ASN A 51 5.02 4.15 -13.81
CA ASN A 51 5.61 5.50 -13.81
C ASN A 51 7.10 5.46 -13.41
N GLY A 52 7.76 4.30 -13.57
CA GLY A 52 9.18 4.14 -13.30
C GLY A 52 9.59 4.31 -11.83
N VAL A 53 10.87 4.63 -11.65
CA VAL A 53 11.58 4.73 -10.37
C VAL A 53 10.94 5.72 -9.39
N ASP A 54 10.37 6.82 -9.89
CA ASP A 54 10.01 7.97 -9.07
C ASP A 54 9.00 7.67 -7.98
N LYS A 55 8.09 6.72 -8.23
CA LYS A 55 7.10 6.34 -7.21
C LYS A 55 7.71 5.53 -6.08
N ILE A 56 8.82 4.81 -6.30
CA ILE A 56 9.50 4.01 -5.28
C ILE A 56 10.25 4.89 -4.28
N ILE A 57 10.67 6.10 -4.65
CA ILE A 57 11.49 6.94 -3.77
C ILE A 57 10.62 7.72 -2.77
N SER A 58 10.93 7.57 -1.49
CA SER A 58 10.36 8.32 -0.37
C SER A 58 11.04 9.68 -0.21
N ARG A 59 10.72 10.62 -1.12
CA ARG A 59 11.24 12.00 -1.12
C ARG A 59 10.98 12.78 0.18
N LYS A 60 9.95 12.38 0.94
CA LYS A 60 9.61 12.99 2.24
C LYS A 60 10.41 12.42 3.42
N SER A 61 11.28 11.43 3.20
CA SER A 61 12.03 10.80 4.29
C SER A 61 13.16 11.70 4.79
N LYS A 62 13.45 11.62 6.09
CA LYS A 62 14.58 12.35 6.70
C LYS A 62 15.92 11.96 6.07
N ILE A 63 16.06 10.72 5.61
CA ILE A 63 17.29 10.25 4.96
C ILE A 63 17.46 10.88 3.58
N TYR A 64 16.37 11.01 2.80
CA TYR A 64 16.41 11.71 1.51
C TYR A 64 16.94 13.14 1.67
N GLN A 65 16.40 13.88 2.64
CA GLN A 65 16.82 15.25 2.94
C GLN A 65 18.27 15.36 3.41
N LYS A 66 18.83 14.32 4.05
CA LYS A 66 20.19 14.33 4.59
C LYS A 66 21.26 13.97 3.56
N LEU A 67 20.94 13.14 2.58
CA LEU A 67 21.93 12.64 1.63
C LEU A 67 22.43 13.71 0.66
N ASN A 68 21.64 14.75 0.39
CA ASN A 68 21.98 15.85 -0.53
C ASN A 68 22.51 15.34 -1.89
N ILE A 69 21.87 14.29 -2.41
CA ILE A 69 22.17 13.65 -3.70
C ILE A 69 21.14 14.14 -4.71
N ASP A 70 21.59 14.44 -5.93
CA ASP A 70 20.70 14.59 -7.07
C ASP A 70 20.28 13.20 -7.60
N PHE A 71 19.01 12.86 -7.43
CA PHE A 71 18.47 11.57 -7.86
C PHE A 71 18.26 11.49 -9.37
N GLU A 72 18.25 12.62 -10.08
CA GLU A 72 18.09 12.68 -11.54
C GLU A 72 19.40 12.32 -12.26
N GLU A 73 20.55 12.56 -11.62
CA GLU A 73 21.87 12.22 -12.15
C GLU A 73 22.30 10.77 -11.86
N LEU A 74 21.58 10.06 -10.98
CA LEU A 74 21.92 8.69 -10.63
C LEU A 74 21.65 7.73 -11.79
N SER A 75 22.66 6.93 -12.15
CA SER A 75 22.42 5.76 -12.99
C SER A 75 21.50 4.76 -12.26
N PHE A 76 20.79 3.95 -13.04
CA PHE A 76 19.90 2.93 -12.50
C PHE A 76 20.59 2.00 -11.48
N ASN A 77 21.83 1.57 -11.76
CA ASN A 77 22.60 0.73 -10.85
C ASN A 77 23.00 1.44 -9.55
N GLN A 78 23.39 2.72 -9.62
CA GLN A 78 23.71 3.51 -8.42
C GLN A 78 22.48 3.70 -7.54
N LEU A 79 21.32 3.95 -8.15
CA LEU A 79 20.06 4.02 -7.43
C LEU A 79 19.74 2.69 -6.73
N LEU A 80 19.89 1.54 -7.40
CA LEU A 80 19.65 0.23 -6.77
C LEU A 80 20.56 0.01 -5.54
N VAL A 81 21.84 0.37 -5.66
CA VAL A 81 22.79 0.33 -4.53
C VAL A 81 22.30 1.23 -3.40
N LEU A 82 21.89 2.46 -3.72
CA LEU A 82 21.44 3.44 -2.73
C LEU A 82 20.18 2.98 -1.99
N LEU A 83 19.19 2.43 -2.71
CA LEU A 83 17.95 1.93 -2.12
C LEU A 83 18.19 0.68 -1.25
N ASN A 84 19.11 -0.19 -1.64
CA ASN A 84 19.51 -1.35 -0.84
C ASN A 84 20.24 -0.91 0.45
N GLN A 85 21.16 0.05 0.35
CA GLN A 85 21.90 0.59 1.50
C GLN A 85 21.01 1.40 2.46
N TYR A 86 20.00 2.10 1.94
CA TYR A 86 19.08 2.91 2.72
C TYR A 86 17.62 2.51 2.46
N PRO A 87 17.12 1.41 3.07
CA PRO A 87 15.74 0.94 2.87
C PRO A 87 14.67 1.98 3.21
N LYS A 88 15.00 2.95 4.07
CA LYS A 88 14.10 4.08 4.42
C LYS A 88 13.82 5.03 3.25
N LEU A 89 14.64 5.00 2.19
CA LEU A 89 14.37 5.68 0.92
C LEU A 89 13.28 4.98 0.11
N VAL A 90 12.99 3.71 0.37
CA VAL A 90 11.89 3.00 -0.29
C VAL A 90 10.56 3.45 0.32
N LYS A 91 9.67 3.95 -0.53
CA LYS A 91 8.32 4.37 -0.17
C LYS A 91 7.50 3.14 0.20
N ARG A 92 6.72 3.27 1.27
CA ARG A 92 5.97 2.17 1.89
C ARG A 92 4.54 2.59 2.19
N PRO A 93 3.60 1.64 2.24
CA PRO A 93 3.75 0.23 1.89
C PRO A 93 3.92 0.02 0.38
N ILE A 94 4.48 -1.12 -0.02
CA ILE A 94 4.45 -1.59 -1.42
C ILE A 94 3.58 -2.83 -1.44
N ILE A 95 2.58 -2.86 -2.31
CA ILE A 95 1.61 -3.95 -2.43
C ILE A 95 1.73 -4.44 -3.86
N TYR A 96 2.07 -5.71 -4.06
CA TYR A 96 2.27 -6.23 -5.40
C TYR A 96 1.89 -7.70 -5.51
N ASP A 97 1.58 -8.11 -6.74
CA ASP A 97 1.51 -9.50 -7.16
C ASP A 97 2.39 -9.68 -8.41
N ASP A 98 2.24 -10.80 -9.12
CA ASP A 98 3.06 -11.13 -10.29
C ASP A 98 2.83 -10.17 -11.48
N LYS A 99 1.77 -9.34 -11.45
CA LYS A 99 1.32 -8.52 -12.58
C LYS A 99 1.22 -7.04 -12.27
N LYS A 100 0.98 -6.68 -11.02
CA LYS A 100 0.62 -5.31 -10.62
C LYS A 100 1.31 -4.92 -9.34
N ILE A 101 1.54 -3.62 -9.22
CA ILE A 101 2.15 -2.99 -8.06
C ILE A 101 1.40 -1.72 -7.71
N GLN A 102 1.32 -1.44 -6.42
CA GLN A 102 0.90 -0.17 -5.86
C GLN A 102 1.91 0.28 -4.82
N ILE A 103 2.19 1.59 -4.83
CA ILE A 103 3.13 2.20 -3.90
C ILE A 103 2.42 3.26 -3.07
N GLY A 104 2.47 3.08 -1.76
CA GLY A 104 1.67 3.82 -0.81
C GLY A 104 0.28 3.22 -0.65
N PHE A 105 -0.44 3.69 0.36
CA PHE A 105 -1.82 3.28 0.60
C PHE A 105 -2.76 4.21 -0.18
N ASN A 106 -3.53 3.62 -1.09
CA ASN A 106 -4.69 4.20 -1.76
C ASN A 106 -5.74 3.10 -1.84
N GLU A 107 -6.86 3.28 -1.15
CA GLU A 107 -7.91 2.26 -1.05
C GLU A 107 -8.55 1.92 -2.40
N GLU A 108 -8.73 2.90 -3.28
CA GLU A 108 -9.32 2.67 -4.61
C GLU A 108 -8.37 1.88 -5.50
N GLU A 109 -7.08 2.23 -5.49
CA GLU A 109 -6.05 1.52 -6.25
C GLU A 109 -5.85 0.09 -5.74
N ILE A 110 -5.94 -0.15 -4.42
CA ILE A 110 -5.74 -1.50 -3.83
C ILE A 110 -6.72 -2.49 -4.44
N ARG A 111 -7.96 -2.08 -4.66
CA ARG A 111 -9.01 -2.93 -5.24
C ARG A 111 -8.62 -3.38 -6.65
N THR A 112 -7.86 -2.59 -7.40
CA THR A 112 -7.45 -2.95 -8.77
C THR A 112 -6.44 -4.10 -8.81
N LEU A 113 -5.65 -4.25 -7.74
CA LEU A 113 -4.65 -5.32 -7.56
C LEU A 113 -5.28 -6.68 -7.30
N LEU A 114 -6.53 -6.72 -6.83
CA LEU A 114 -7.15 -7.96 -6.41
C LEU A 114 -7.60 -8.82 -7.60
N PRO A 115 -7.55 -10.16 -7.48
CA PRO A 115 -8.24 -11.09 -8.38
C PRO A 115 -9.72 -10.76 -8.52
N GLN A 116 -10.33 -11.16 -9.65
CA GLN A 116 -11.73 -10.84 -9.93
C GLN A 116 -12.68 -11.46 -8.89
N GLU A 117 -12.39 -12.67 -8.39
CA GLU A 117 -13.23 -13.30 -7.37
C GLU A 117 -13.23 -12.48 -6.08
N ILE A 118 -12.07 -11.96 -5.68
CA ILE A 118 -11.93 -11.11 -4.51
C ILE A 118 -12.64 -9.77 -4.73
N LYS A 119 -12.47 -9.14 -5.90
CA LYS A 119 -13.17 -7.89 -6.23
C LYS A 119 -14.68 -7.99 -6.06
N GLN A 120 -15.28 -9.09 -6.53
CA GLN A 120 -16.72 -9.29 -6.40
C GLN A 120 -17.13 -9.48 -4.94
N ARG A 121 -16.35 -10.23 -4.14
CA ARG A 121 -16.59 -10.41 -2.70
C ARG A 121 -16.46 -9.08 -1.93
N THR A 122 -15.38 -8.34 -2.14
CA THR A 122 -15.15 -7.02 -1.55
C THR A 122 -16.29 -6.06 -1.89
N ARG A 123 -16.74 -6.03 -3.16
CA ARG A 123 -17.87 -5.18 -3.59
C ARG A 123 -19.16 -5.57 -2.89
N ASN A 124 -19.49 -6.86 -2.83
CA ASN A 124 -20.71 -7.34 -2.19
C ASN A 124 -20.70 -7.06 -0.67
N TYR A 125 -19.55 -7.25 -0.02
CA TYR A 125 -19.36 -6.92 1.40
C TYR A 125 -19.58 -5.43 1.65
N LEU A 126 -18.95 -4.55 0.86
CA LEU A 126 -19.13 -3.09 0.96
C LEU A 126 -20.59 -2.68 0.77
N TYR A 127 -21.27 -3.27 -0.21
CA TYR A 127 -22.68 -3.00 -0.45
C TYR A 127 -23.52 -3.37 0.78
N LYS A 128 -23.30 -4.57 1.32
CA LYS A 128 -24.02 -5.06 2.50
C LYS A 128 -23.78 -4.17 3.72
N VAL A 129 -22.53 -3.83 4.02
CA VAL A 129 -22.16 -2.97 5.17
C VAL A 129 -22.79 -1.59 5.03
N ASN A 130 -22.71 -0.96 3.86
CA ASN A 130 -23.28 0.36 3.64
C ASN A 130 -24.81 0.36 3.78
N THR A 131 -25.50 -0.66 3.26
CA THR A 131 -26.95 -0.78 3.41
C THR A 131 -27.35 -1.00 4.86
N THR A 132 -26.61 -1.82 5.62
CA THR A 132 -26.90 -2.04 7.04
C THR A 132 -26.67 -0.77 7.86
N MET A 133 -25.56 -0.04 7.64
CA MET A 133 -25.32 1.23 8.35
C MET A 133 -26.42 2.26 8.06
N LEU A 134 -26.82 2.41 6.79
CA LEU A 134 -27.90 3.33 6.40
C LEU A 134 -29.22 2.97 7.10
N TYR A 135 -29.52 1.68 7.26
CA TYR A 135 -30.72 1.23 7.95
C TYR A 135 -30.68 1.56 9.45
N GLU A 136 -29.55 1.31 10.11
CA GLU A 136 -29.39 1.66 11.54
C GLU A 136 -29.45 3.18 11.78
N ASP A 137 -28.85 3.97 10.88
CA ASP A 137 -28.93 5.43 10.94
C ASP A 137 -30.37 5.94 10.77
N LEU A 138 -31.13 5.35 9.83
CA LEU A 138 -32.55 5.67 9.65
C LEU A 138 -33.39 5.30 10.88
N LEU A 139 -33.14 4.14 11.49
CA LEU A 139 -33.80 3.72 12.73
C LEU A 139 -33.46 4.64 13.91
N ALA A 140 -32.21 5.10 13.99
CA ALA A 140 -31.80 6.06 15.03
C ALA A 140 -32.51 7.40 14.88
N LEU A 141 -32.65 7.91 13.64
CA LEU A 141 -33.37 9.15 13.35
C LEU A 141 -34.87 9.04 13.67
N GLN A 142 -35.51 7.93 13.32
CA GLN A 142 -36.91 7.67 13.66
C GLN A 142 -37.16 7.61 15.18
N LYS A 143 -36.19 7.10 15.95
CA LYS A 143 -36.28 7.08 17.41
C LYS A 143 -36.14 8.47 18.01
N THR A 144 -35.31 9.35 17.45
CA THR A 144 -35.15 10.72 17.96
C THR A 144 -36.37 11.62 17.70
N GLU A 145 -37.10 11.42 16.60
CA GLU A 145 -38.34 12.17 16.32
C GLU A 145 -39.54 11.74 17.18
N PHE A 146 -39.50 10.55 17.78
CA PHE A 146 -40.58 10.03 18.63
C PHE A 146 -40.47 10.44 20.11
N PHE A 147 -39.37 11.07 20.51
CA PHE A 147 -39.10 11.53 21.90
C PHE A 147 -39.00 13.06 22.02
N SER A 148 -39.43 13.80 21.01
CA SER A 148 -39.53 15.27 20.98
C SER A 148 -40.97 15.76 20.99
#